data_AF-A0A430LKR5-F1
#
_entry.id   AF-A0A430LKR5-F1
#
_cell.length_a   1.000
_cell.length_b   1.000
_cell.length_c   1.000
_cell.angle_alpha   90.00
_cell.angle_beta   90.00
_cell.angle_gamma   90.00
#
_symmetry.space_group_name_H-M   'P 1'
#
loop_
_entity.id
_entity.type
_entity.pdbx_description
1 polymer ?
#
loop_
_entity_poly.entity_id
_entity_poly.type
_entity_poly.pdbx_seq_one_letter_code
_entity_poly.pdbx_strand_id
1 'polypeptide(L)'
;MANAYTFLFLCFFSLTFAFTHPGLLVTESDIDRVKTKLASKQEPWVSSWNKLTSIPFSAADYEDHATAEIYRSENGEALWHDAAAAFNLALRWKITGDEQFAETASSVLVAWADKLRTLKGGGDDAYLTAGLQGYELANAAELLRDYAPFAQNGLDRVISMMNDIFLPMNVDFLNHVLGSQHNVKHFFANWELCNIASALAIGVLTDNQTAWDFAIDYFKHGEGNGAINNAITNLVSEPGTGTVLGQGQEAGRDQGHSAMVFQLLGAIGQQAWNQGEDLFAYNNSRILLGAEYFARYNLGNDVPFEPYTNGIVSFTTISEKSRGAIRPTWELLHSHYVQIKGLDAPWTTAYLNKSLEFFGGYEGGAGSWGEGSGHYDGLGWGSLLHHLDEADINLAKPSTETVIPTATASASTSGNSQPLSTTFSTVRTLSTSTLQAATTKSTTTSAVYEAQPTVTVSPQLSTTSSIPVITGRPTSGRGKACIAKRLVV
;
A
#
# COMPACT_ATOMS: atom_id res chain seq x y z
N MET A 1 -3.10 45.49 51.61
CA MET A 1 -3.71 44.83 50.44
C MET A 1 -2.58 44.23 49.63
N ALA A 2 -2.34 42.92 49.77
CA ALA A 2 -1.32 42.19 49.01
C ALA A 2 -2.08 41.29 48.02
N ASN A 3 -1.91 41.57 46.73
CA ASN A 3 -2.53 40.79 45.66
C ASN A 3 -1.77 39.48 45.49
N ALA A 4 -2.43 38.36 45.81
CA ALA A 4 -1.96 37.03 45.47
C ALA A 4 -2.27 36.76 43.98
N TYR A 5 -1.23 36.60 43.18
CA TYR A 5 -1.34 36.10 41.81
C TYR A 5 -1.34 34.57 41.84
N THR A 6 -2.50 33.96 41.61
CA THR A 6 -2.63 32.52 41.40
C THR A 6 -2.14 32.20 39.99
N PHE A 7 -0.97 31.58 39.88
CA PHE A 7 -0.50 30.99 38.62
C PHE A 7 -1.28 29.69 38.35
N LEU A 8 -2.10 29.69 37.31
CA LEU A 8 -2.77 28.50 36.80
C LEU A 8 -1.75 27.70 35.98
N PHE A 9 -1.23 26.61 36.54
CA PHE A 9 -0.43 25.64 35.79
C PHE A 9 -1.38 24.88 34.84
N LEU A 10 -1.41 25.26 33.57
CA LEU A 10 -2.00 24.45 32.50
C LEU A 10 -1.07 23.26 32.27
N CYS A 11 -1.37 22.13 32.91
CA CYS A 11 -0.79 20.85 32.53
C CYS A 11 -1.26 20.52 31.11
N PHE A 12 -0.40 20.72 30.13
CA PHE A 12 -0.55 20.10 28.82
C PHE A 12 -0.36 18.60 29.02
N PHE A 13 -1.46 17.86 29.17
CA PHE A 13 -1.43 16.43 28.93
C PHE A 13 -1.16 16.25 27.44
N SER A 14 0.07 15.88 27.08
CA SER A 14 0.30 15.23 25.80
C SER A 14 -0.58 13.99 25.78
N LEU A 15 -1.64 13.99 24.99
CA LEU A 15 -2.35 12.77 24.63
C LEU A 15 -1.34 11.95 23.83
N THR A 16 -0.61 11.06 24.50
CA THR A 16 0.17 10.02 23.83
C THR A 16 -0.86 9.11 23.16
N PHE A 17 -0.93 9.18 21.84
CA PHE A 17 -1.66 8.19 21.06
C PHE A 17 -0.95 6.85 21.27
N ALA A 18 -1.65 5.85 21.77
CA ALA A 18 -1.14 4.48 21.83
C ALA A 18 -1.59 3.77 20.56
N PHE A 19 -0.66 3.10 19.89
CA PHE A 19 -1.01 2.31 18.72
C PHE A 19 -1.97 1.17 19.09
N THR A 20 -2.86 0.86 18.17
CA THR A 20 -3.77 -0.29 18.28
C THR A 20 -3.07 -1.54 17.76
N HIS A 21 -3.15 -2.63 18.53
CA HIS A 21 -2.55 -3.92 18.19
C HIS A 21 -3.54 -5.08 18.38
N PRO A 22 -3.69 -5.99 17.39
CA PRO A 22 -3.27 -5.82 16.00
C PRO A 22 -4.05 -4.68 15.33
N GLY A 23 -3.36 -3.80 14.61
CA GLY A 23 -4.00 -2.63 13.97
C GLY A 23 -3.38 -2.20 12.65
N LEU A 24 -2.71 -3.10 11.94
CA LEU A 24 -2.20 -2.85 10.58
C LEU A 24 -3.25 -3.19 9.53
N LEU A 25 -3.02 -4.14 8.61
CA LEU A 25 -4.01 -4.49 7.59
C LEU A 25 -5.21 -5.27 8.13
N VAL A 26 -5.06 -5.90 9.30
CA VAL A 26 -6.04 -6.81 9.89
C VAL A 26 -6.31 -6.41 11.33
N THR A 27 -7.58 -6.24 11.67
CA THR A 27 -8.05 -5.99 13.03
C THR A 27 -8.66 -7.25 13.64
N GLU A 28 -8.84 -7.27 14.97
CA GLU A 28 -9.61 -8.35 15.61
C GLU A 28 -11.05 -8.43 15.10
N SER A 29 -11.67 -7.30 14.76
CA SER A 29 -13.03 -7.31 14.18
C SER A 29 -13.09 -8.02 12.83
N ASP A 30 -12.01 -7.99 12.05
CA ASP A 30 -11.92 -8.72 10.78
C ASP A 30 -11.78 -10.22 11.03
N ILE A 31 -10.98 -10.62 12.01
CA ILE A 31 -10.82 -12.02 12.42
C ILE A 31 -12.15 -12.59 12.94
N ASP A 32 -12.86 -11.86 13.81
CA ASP A 32 -14.16 -12.28 14.35
C ASP A 32 -15.23 -12.41 13.26
N ARG A 33 -15.22 -11.49 12.28
CA ARG A 33 -16.07 -11.58 11.10
C ARG A 33 -15.76 -12.86 10.33
N VAL A 34 -14.49 -13.11 9.98
CA VAL A 34 -14.09 -14.33 9.27
C VAL A 34 -14.53 -15.58 10.01
N LYS A 35 -14.27 -15.69 11.31
CA LYS A 35 -14.70 -16.84 12.14
C LYS A 35 -16.20 -17.06 12.06
N THR A 36 -16.99 -16.00 12.18
CA THR A 36 -18.45 -16.05 12.12
C THR A 36 -18.94 -16.54 10.75
N LYS A 37 -18.37 -16.00 9.67
CA LYS A 37 -18.76 -16.35 8.29
C LYS A 37 -18.36 -17.79 7.94
N LEU A 38 -17.18 -18.25 8.38
CA LEU A 38 -16.75 -19.64 8.21
C LEU A 38 -17.62 -20.62 9.01
N ALA A 39 -17.95 -20.30 10.26
CA ALA A 39 -18.83 -21.14 11.09
C ALA A 39 -20.23 -21.29 10.48
N SER A 40 -20.71 -20.24 9.81
CA SER A 40 -22.00 -20.24 9.09
C SER A 40 -21.89 -20.66 7.62
N LYS A 41 -20.70 -21.07 7.16
CA LYS A 41 -20.43 -21.53 5.79
C LYS A 41 -20.84 -20.53 4.69
N GLN A 42 -20.58 -19.25 4.92
CA GLN A 42 -20.92 -18.19 3.98
C GLN A 42 -19.85 -18.00 2.91
N GLU A 43 -20.29 -17.80 1.66
CA GLU A 43 -19.43 -17.37 0.55
C GLU A 43 -19.37 -15.83 0.50
N PRO A 44 -18.25 -15.24 0.05
CA PRO A 44 -17.05 -15.88 -0.52
C PRO A 44 -15.99 -16.31 0.52
N TRP A 45 -16.24 -16.12 1.82
CA TRP A 45 -15.26 -16.43 2.87
C TRP A 45 -14.80 -17.89 2.86
N VAL A 46 -15.73 -18.84 2.65
CA VAL A 46 -15.39 -20.28 2.55
C VAL A 46 -14.45 -20.54 1.36
N SER A 47 -14.77 -20.01 0.17
CA SER A 47 -13.91 -20.19 -1.01
C SER A 47 -12.51 -19.60 -0.81
N SER A 48 -12.43 -18.39 -0.25
CA SER A 48 -11.15 -17.73 0.02
C SER A 48 -10.34 -18.48 1.09
N TRP A 49 -10.98 -18.96 2.16
CA TRP A 49 -10.35 -19.79 3.20
C TRP A 49 -9.84 -21.14 2.65
N ASN A 50 -10.63 -21.81 1.82
CA ASN A 50 -10.21 -23.05 1.16
C ASN A 50 -8.98 -22.79 0.29
N LYS A 51 -8.92 -21.65 -0.41
CA LYS A 51 -7.72 -21.28 -1.16
C LYS A 51 -6.53 -21.05 -0.24
N LEU A 52 -6.67 -20.24 0.81
CA LEU A 52 -5.62 -19.97 1.80
C LEU A 52 -5.03 -21.27 2.35
N THR A 53 -5.88 -22.24 2.72
CA THR A 53 -5.42 -23.49 3.33
C THR A 53 -4.87 -24.53 2.35
N SER A 54 -5.00 -24.31 1.04
CA SER A 54 -4.56 -25.24 -0.01
C SER A 54 -3.18 -24.96 -0.59
N ILE A 55 -2.63 -23.77 -0.37
CA ILE A 55 -1.36 -23.33 -0.98
C ILE A 55 -0.14 -23.75 -0.13
N PRO A 56 1.02 -24.01 -0.75
CA PRO A 56 2.23 -24.43 -0.04
C PRO A 56 2.72 -23.38 0.98
N PHE A 57 2.53 -22.10 0.68
CA PHE A 57 2.86 -20.98 1.58
C PHE A 57 1.95 -20.90 2.82
N SER A 58 1.00 -21.82 2.99
CA SER A 58 0.17 -21.90 4.18
C SER A 58 0.33 -23.23 4.91
N ALA A 59 1.27 -24.08 4.48
CA ALA A 59 1.46 -25.41 5.05
C ALA A 59 1.99 -25.33 6.49
N ALA A 60 1.45 -26.18 7.38
CA ALA A 60 1.83 -26.18 8.80
C ALA A 60 3.31 -26.51 9.01
N ASP A 61 3.91 -27.25 8.07
CA ASP A 61 5.29 -27.69 8.02
C ASP A 61 6.16 -26.88 7.04
N TYR A 62 5.75 -25.64 6.73
CA TYR A 62 6.55 -24.73 5.91
C TYR A 62 7.93 -24.46 6.55
N GLU A 63 8.99 -24.49 5.73
CA GLU A 63 10.37 -24.22 6.16
C GLU A 63 10.85 -22.86 5.62
N ASP A 64 11.61 -22.11 6.43
CA ASP A 64 12.16 -20.82 6.01
C ASP A 64 13.26 -20.95 4.95
N HIS A 65 13.38 -19.91 4.15
CA HIS A 65 14.46 -19.72 3.18
C HIS A 65 15.38 -18.57 3.61
N ALA A 66 15.48 -18.28 4.92
CA ALA A 66 16.19 -17.11 5.40
C ALA A 66 17.69 -17.16 5.07
N THR A 67 18.19 -16.05 4.52
CA THR A 67 19.59 -15.86 4.12
C THR A 67 20.15 -14.55 4.67
N ALA A 68 21.48 -14.42 4.67
CA ALA A 68 22.14 -13.22 5.21
C ALA A 68 22.08 -12.00 4.28
N GLU A 69 21.98 -12.23 2.97
CA GLU A 69 21.98 -11.18 1.95
C GLU A 69 20.87 -11.45 0.95
N ILE A 70 20.07 -10.41 0.66
CA ILE A 70 19.04 -10.47 -0.36
C ILE A 70 19.40 -9.54 -1.49
N TYR A 71 19.54 -10.09 -2.69
CA TYR A 71 19.64 -9.40 -3.97
C TYR A 71 18.31 -9.59 -4.69
N ARG A 72 17.55 -8.51 -4.87
CA ARG A 72 16.17 -8.58 -5.44
C ARG A 72 16.10 -9.38 -6.74
N SER A 73 17.11 -9.27 -7.61
CA SER A 73 17.16 -9.93 -8.92
C SER A 73 17.73 -11.35 -8.90
N GLU A 74 18.33 -11.81 -7.80
CA GLU A 74 19.06 -13.08 -7.76
C GLU A 74 18.44 -14.10 -6.81
N ASN A 75 18.02 -13.67 -5.62
CA ASN A 75 17.46 -14.54 -4.58
C ASN A 75 16.32 -13.86 -3.79
N GLY A 76 15.69 -12.83 -4.37
CA GLY A 76 14.59 -12.10 -3.72
C GLY A 76 13.40 -12.98 -3.40
N GLU A 77 13.22 -14.09 -4.13
CA GLU A 77 12.15 -15.05 -3.94
C GLU A 77 12.12 -15.70 -2.58
N ALA A 78 13.28 -15.91 -1.98
CA ALA A 78 13.37 -16.40 -0.62
C ALA A 78 12.59 -15.49 0.34
N LEU A 79 12.75 -14.16 0.21
CA LEU A 79 12.12 -13.21 1.13
C LEU A 79 10.63 -13.03 0.87
N TRP A 80 10.20 -12.89 -0.40
CA TRP A 80 8.79 -12.63 -0.68
C TRP A 80 7.91 -13.90 -0.51
N HIS A 81 8.46 -15.10 -0.70
CA HIS A 81 7.78 -16.35 -0.34
C HIS A 81 7.62 -16.48 1.17
N ASP A 82 8.67 -16.22 1.93
CA ASP A 82 8.65 -16.33 3.39
C ASP A 82 7.76 -15.25 4.04
N ALA A 83 7.75 -14.03 3.51
CA ALA A 83 6.85 -12.96 3.97
C ALA A 83 5.37 -13.34 3.75
N ALA A 84 5.05 -13.89 2.57
CA ALA A 84 3.73 -14.43 2.29
C ALA A 84 3.37 -15.59 3.22
N ALA A 85 4.31 -16.51 3.45
CA ALA A 85 4.08 -17.66 4.30
C ALA A 85 3.84 -17.27 5.75
N ALA A 86 4.66 -16.38 6.31
CA ALA A 86 4.49 -15.86 7.65
C ALA A 86 3.12 -15.21 7.85
N PHE A 87 2.66 -14.37 6.90
CA PHE A 87 1.35 -13.73 6.99
C PHE A 87 0.20 -14.74 6.88
N ASN A 88 0.27 -15.66 5.90
CA ASN A 88 -0.75 -16.68 5.68
C ASN A 88 -0.91 -17.61 6.89
N LEU A 89 0.20 -18.05 7.48
CA LEU A 89 0.21 -18.89 8.68
C LEU A 89 -0.28 -18.13 9.91
N ALA A 90 0.13 -16.86 10.09
CA ALA A 90 -0.40 -16.02 11.16
C ALA A 90 -1.92 -15.84 11.06
N LEU A 91 -2.46 -15.63 9.85
CA LEU A 91 -3.92 -15.61 9.63
C LEU A 91 -4.58 -16.94 10.00
N ARG A 92 -3.99 -18.08 9.60
CA ARG A 92 -4.51 -19.40 9.96
C ARG A 92 -4.56 -19.56 11.48
N TRP A 93 -3.53 -19.13 12.20
CA TRP A 93 -3.53 -19.15 13.65
C TRP A 93 -4.65 -18.28 14.23
N LYS A 94 -4.74 -17.00 13.85
CA LYS A 94 -5.77 -16.09 14.40
C LYS A 94 -7.19 -16.60 14.16
N ILE A 95 -7.44 -17.22 13.00
CA ILE A 95 -8.76 -17.75 12.63
C ILE A 95 -9.08 -19.07 13.35
N THR A 96 -8.12 -19.98 13.49
CA THR A 96 -8.37 -21.35 14.01
C THR A 96 -8.04 -21.54 15.48
N GLY A 97 -7.12 -20.74 16.02
CA GLY A 97 -6.50 -20.95 17.33
C GLY A 97 -5.45 -22.08 17.37
N ASP A 98 -5.11 -22.70 16.23
CA ASP A 98 -4.12 -23.77 16.18
C ASP A 98 -2.69 -23.20 16.25
N GLU A 99 -2.03 -23.44 17.38
CA GLU A 99 -0.70 -22.91 17.70
C GLU A 99 0.38 -23.41 16.74
N GLN A 100 0.18 -24.52 16.01
CA GLN A 100 1.17 -25.00 15.03
C GLN A 100 1.42 -23.95 13.95
N PHE A 101 0.38 -23.23 13.51
CA PHE A 101 0.57 -22.16 12.52
C PHE A 101 1.28 -20.95 13.10
N ALA A 102 1.05 -20.62 14.37
CA ALA A 102 1.77 -19.54 15.06
C ALA A 102 3.24 -19.87 15.23
N GLU A 103 3.54 -21.11 15.63
CA GLU A 103 4.90 -21.62 15.79
C GLU A 103 5.66 -21.51 14.46
N THR A 104 5.12 -22.06 13.38
CA THR A 104 5.76 -22.02 12.06
C THR A 104 5.91 -20.60 11.53
N ALA A 105 4.88 -19.75 11.62
CA ALA A 105 4.97 -18.35 11.20
C ALA A 105 6.04 -17.57 11.99
N SER A 106 6.07 -17.77 13.31
CA SER A 106 7.05 -17.14 14.19
C SER A 106 8.48 -17.62 13.90
N SER A 107 8.67 -18.91 13.58
CA SER A 107 9.96 -19.47 13.18
C SER A 107 10.49 -18.82 11.91
N VAL A 108 9.66 -18.63 10.90
CA VAL A 108 10.04 -17.95 9.65
C VAL A 108 10.52 -16.52 9.94
N LEU A 109 9.74 -15.74 10.71
CA LEU A 109 10.11 -14.35 11.04
C LEU A 109 11.40 -14.27 11.86
N VAL A 110 11.55 -15.14 12.86
CA VAL A 110 12.76 -15.18 13.71
C VAL A 110 13.98 -15.64 12.91
N ALA A 111 13.83 -16.58 11.96
CA ALA A 111 14.93 -17.00 11.11
C ALA A 111 15.49 -15.86 10.25
N TRP A 112 14.63 -15.01 9.69
CA TRP A 112 15.06 -13.78 9.01
C TRP A 112 15.69 -12.79 9.97
N ALA A 113 15.09 -12.54 11.13
CA ALA A 113 15.64 -11.63 12.13
C ALA A 113 17.05 -12.05 12.59
N ASP A 114 17.29 -13.35 12.72
CA ASP A 114 18.57 -13.89 13.15
C ASP A 114 19.61 -13.94 12.03
N LYS A 115 19.22 -14.12 10.76
CA LYS A 115 20.15 -14.32 9.63
C LYS A 115 20.37 -13.07 8.78
N LEU A 116 19.34 -12.28 8.48
CA LEU A 116 19.43 -11.16 7.55
C LEU A 116 20.41 -10.10 8.06
N ARG A 117 21.27 -9.61 7.18
CA ARG A 117 22.24 -8.55 7.50
C ARG A 117 22.09 -7.33 6.62
N THR A 118 21.62 -7.50 5.39
CA THR A 118 21.56 -6.42 4.42
C THR A 118 20.65 -6.78 3.27
N LEU A 119 19.85 -5.80 2.86
CA LEU A 119 19.23 -5.81 1.54
C LEU A 119 20.26 -5.23 0.56
N LYS A 120 20.54 -5.98 -0.49
CA LYS A 120 21.45 -5.66 -1.59
C LYS A 120 20.69 -5.70 -2.91
N GLY A 121 21.30 -5.15 -3.92
CA GLY A 121 20.76 -5.05 -5.27
C GLY A 121 21.68 -4.12 -6.03
N GLY A 122 21.86 -4.33 -7.33
CA GLY A 122 22.81 -3.59 -8.17
C GLY A 122 22.45 -2.11 -8.40
N GLY A 123 22.02 -1.38 -7.37
CA GLY A 123 21.52 -0.01 -7.42
C GLY A 123 20.36 0.22 -6.45
N ASP A 124 19.43 1.09 -6.84
CA ASP A 124 18.30 1.50 -6.00
C ASP A 124 17.26 0.39 -5.75
N ASP A 125 17.27 -0.71 -6.50
CA ASP A 125 16.29 -1.81 -6.38
C ASP A 125 16.15 -2.41 -4.97
N ALA A 126 17.19 -2.29 -4.13
CA ALA A 126 17.13 -2.73 -2.74
C ALA A 126 16.04 -2.00 -1.93
N TYR A 127 15.69 -0.75 -2.31
CA TYR A 127 14.62 0.02 -1.68
C TYR A 127 13.22 -0.46 -2.06
N LEU A 128 13.06 -1.12 -3.22
CA LEU A 128 11.80 -1.83 -3.53
C LEU A 128 11.61 -3.03 -2.60
N THR A 129 12.67 -3.82 -2.39
CA THR A 129 12.61 -4.94 -1.45
C THR A 129 12.37 -4.46 -0.01
N ALA A 130 13.04 -3.39 0.40
CA ALA A 130 12.83 -2.79 1.73
C ALA A 130 11.38 -2.30 1.90
N GLY A 131 10.82 -1.62 0.89
CA GLY A 131 9.46 -1.13 0.94
C GLY A 131 8.42 -2.26 0.89
N LEU A 132 8.55 -3.19 -0.06
CA LEU A 132 7.54 -4.24 -0.27
C LEU A 132 7.56 -5.28 0.84
N GLN A 133 8.68 -5.95 1.06
CA GLN A 133 8.73 -7.02 2.06
C GLN A 133 8.73 -6.46 3.50
N GLY A 134 9.16 -5.21 3.71
CA GLY A 134 9.14 -4.58 5.03
C GLY A 134 7.73 -4.47 5.62
N TYR A 135 6.76 -3.95 4.86
CA TYR A 135 5.38 -3.85 5.37
C TYR A 135 4.72 -5.22 5.52
N GLU A 136 5.03 -6.18 4.63
CA GLU A 136 4.48 -7.54 4.67
C GLU A 136 4.92 -8.28 5.94
N LEU A 137 6.22 -8.25 6.23
CA LEU A 137 6.79 -8.87 7.43
C LEU A 137 6.30 -8.19 8.71
N ALA A 138 6.16 -6.86 8.70
CA ALA A 138 5.61 -6.13 9.85
C ALA A 138 4.15 -6.51 10.13
N ASN A 139 3.33 -6.66 9.08
CA ASN A 139 1.94 -7.14 9.20
C ASN A 139 1.87 -8.58 9.74
N ALA A 140 2.75 -9.47 9.29
CA ALA A 140 2.83 -10.84 9.81
C ALA A 140 3.23 -10.88 11.29
N ALA A 141 4.26 -10.10 11.68
CA ALA A 141 4.71 -10.01 13.06
C ALA A 141 3.64 -9.42 13.99
N GLU A 142 2.91 -8.43 13.51
CA GLU A 142 1.82 -7.78 14.24
C GLU A 142 0.68 -8.76 14.55
N LEU A 143 0.29 -9.60 13.58
CA LEU A 143 -0.70 -10.65 13.81
C LEU A 143 -0.27 -11.65 14.88
N LEU A 144 1.04 -11.88 15.05
CA LEU A 144 1.62 -12.83 16.02
C LEU A 144 1.91 -12.20 17.39
N ARG A 145 1.70 -10.89 17.57
CA ARG A 145 2.13 -10.16 18.78
C ARG A 145 1.60 -10.78 20.08
N ASP A 146 0.40 -11.34 20.06
CA ASP A 146 -0.25 -11.98 21.21
C ASP A 146 0.06 -13.49 21.36
N TYR A 147 0.85 -14.08 20.45
CA TYR A 147 1.33 -15.45 20.60
C TYR A 147 2.46 -15.49 21.63
N ALA A 148 2.18 -16.03 22.82
CA ALA A 148 3.06 -15.91 23.97
C ALA A 148 4.52 -16.35 23.72
N PRO A 149 4.82 -17.48 23.04
CA PRO A 149 6.21 -17.85 22.72
C PRO A 149 6.94 -16.84 21.84
N PHE A 150 6.27 -16.30 20.82
CA PHE A 150 6.85 -15.27 19.94
C PHE A 150 7.03 -13.95 20.67
N ALA A 151 6.02 -13.49 21.43
CA ALA A 151 6.11 -12.28 22.24
C ALA A 151 7.30 -12.31 23.21
N GLN A 152 7.59 -13.47 23.80
CA GLN A 152 8.68 -13.63 24.77
C GLN A 152 10.08 -13.75 24.14
N ASN A 153 10.19 -14.41 22.98
CA ASN A 153 11.51 -14.85 22.47
C ASN A 153 11.83 -14.41 21.04
N GLY A 154 10.84 -13.91 20.29
CA GLY A 154 10.95 -13.60 18.87
C GLY A 154 10.65 -12.15 18.49
N LEU A 155 9.63 -11.54 19.10
CA LEU A 155 9.14 -10.21 18.70
C LEU A 155 10.25 -9.14 18.76
N ASP A 156 11.01 -9.07 19.84
CA ASP A 156 12.12 -8.10 19.98
C ASP A 156 13.20 -8.27 18.90
N ARG A 157 13.44 -9.49 18.42
CA ARG A 157 14.40 -9.77 17.33
C ARG A 157 13.87 -9.23 16.01
N VAL A 158 12.59 -9.47 15.72
CA VAL A 158 11.94 -8.96 14.51
C VAL A 158 11.88 -7.44 14.53
N ILE A 159 11.51 -6.84 15.67
CA ILE A 159 11.56 -5.38 15.88
C ILE A 159 12.96 -4.83 15.62
N SER A 160 14.01 -5.50 16.12
CA SER A 160 15.39 -5.09 15.87
C SER A 160 15.74 -5.15 14.39
N MET A 161 15.39 -6.23 13.68
CA MET A 161 15.59 -6.33 12.24
C MET A 161 14.86 -5.20 11.47
N MET A 162 13.62 -4.88 11.85
CA MET A 162 12.86 -3.82 11.20
C MET A 162 13.51 -2.45 11.42
N ASN A 163 13.95 -2.15 12.64
CA ASN A 163 14.59 -0.87 12.98
C ASN A 163 16.02 -0.74 12.45
N ASP A 164 16.76 -1.83 12.31
CA ASP A 164 18.18 -1.80 11.93
C ASP A 164 18.39 -1.91 10.42
N ILE A 165 17.47 -2.56 9.70
CA ILE A 165 17.62 -2.85 8.26
C ILE A 165 16.55 -2.13 7.43
N PHE A 166 15.27 -2.34 7.71
CA PHE A 166 14.19 -1.91 6.82
C PHE A 166 13.88 -0.41 6.98
N LEU A 167 13.57 0.02 8.20
CA LEU A 167 13.15 1.40 8.47
C LEU A 167 14.20 2.45 8.04
N PRO A 168 15.51 2.28 8.32
CA PRO A 168 16.51 3.23 7.85
C PRO A 168 16.52 3.34 6.33
N MET A 169 16.41 2.22 5.61
CA MET A 169 16.31 2.25 4.14
C MET A 169 15.04 2.95 3.65
N ASN A 170 13.90 2.69 4.29
CA ASN A 170 12.64 3.36 3.91
C ASN A 170 12.75 4.88 4.09
N VAL A 171 13.24 5.32 5.25
CA VAL A 171 13.41 6.73 5.58
C VAL A 171 14.47 7.39 4.69
N ASP A 172 15.57 6.70 4.39
CA ASP A 172 16.63 7.19 3.50
C ASP A 172 16.10 7.42 2.08
N PHE A 173 15.31 6.49 1.54
CA PHE A 173 14.71 6.63 0.21
C PHE A 173 13.76 7.82 0.12
N LEU A 174 12.90 7.97 1.14
CA LEU A 174 11.93 9.06 1.23
C LEU A 174 12.59 10.42 1.52
N ASN A 175 13.75 10.45 2.18
CA ASN A 175 14.57 11.66 2.31
C ASN A 175 15.52 11.90 1.14
N HIS A 176 15.46 11.05 0.10
CA HIS A 176 16.24 11.17 -1.12
C HIS A 176 17.75 11.29 -0.89
N VAL A 177 18.29 10.49 0.04
CA VAL A 177 19.69 10.62 0.50
C VAL A 177 20.73 10.25 -0.57
N LEU A 178 20.37 9.42 -1.55
CA LEU A 178 21.30 9.02 -2.61
C LEU A 178 21.24 9.97 -3.81
N GLY A 179 22.37 10.13 -4.51
CA GLY A 179 22.46 11.01 -5.68
C GLY A 179 21.49 10.65 -6.81
N SER A 180 21.12 9.36 -6.95
CA SER A 180 20.07 8.89 -7.88
C SER A 180 18.69 9.46 -7.56
N GLN A 181 18.45 9.82 -6.29
CA GLN A 181 17.17 10.28 -5.73
C GLN A 181 17.05 11.81 -5.68
N HIS A 182 18.13 12.56 -5.93
CA HIS A 182 18.10 14.03 -5.95
C HIS A 182 17.21 14.61 -7.05
N ASN A 183 16.96 13.85 -8.12
CA ASN A 183 15.80 14.12 -8.98
C ASN A 183 14.58 13.49 -8.32
N VAL A 184 14.00 14.20 -7.36
CA VAL A 184 12.96 13.73 -6.44
C VAL A 184 11.76 13.08 -7.15
N LYS A 185 11.43 13.51 -8.38
CA LYS A 185 10.32 12.94 -9.16
C LYS A 185 10.73 11.88 -10.17
N HIS A 186 12.00 11.47 -10.22
CA HIS A 186 12.49 10.42 -11.12
C HIS A 186 11.82 9.07 -10.82
N PHE A 187 11.92 8.60 -9.59
CA PHE A 187 11.37 7.30 -9.22
C PHE A 187 9.85 7.32 -9.36
N PHE A 188 9.29 6.27 -9.96
CA PHE A 188 7.85 6.18 -10.12
C PHE A 188 7.15 5.96 -8.78
N ALA A 189 5.87 6.31 -8.71
CA ALA A 189 5.08 6.33 -7.47
C ALA A 189 5.15 5.02 -6.68
N ASN A 190 5.19 3.86 -7.35
CA ASN A 190 5.27 2.57 -6.65
C ASN A 190 6.47 2.45 -5.70
N TRP A 191 7.60 3.09 -6.04
CA TRP A 191 8.83 3.03 -5.27
C TRP A 191 8.69 3.73 -3.93
N GLU A 192 8.14 4.93 -3.92
CA GLU A 192 7.97 5.66 -2.67
C GLU A 192 6.76 5.14 -1.89
N LEU A 193 5.67 4.75 -2.56
CA LEU A 193 4.50 4.19 -1.88
C LEU A 193 4.82 2.91 -1.10
N CYS A 194 5.64 1.99 -1.62
CA CYS A 194 6.01 0.81 -0.85
C CYS A 194 6.89 1.18 0.36
N ASN A 195 7.76 2.17 0.25
CA ASN A 195 8.56 2.66 1.37
C ASN A 195 7.70 3.38 2.44
N ILE A 196 6.66 4.12 2.03
CA ILE A 196 5.66 4.70 2.94
C ILE A 196 4.89 3.58 3.66
N ALA A 197 4.40 2.57 2.91
CA ALA A 197 3.68 1.44 3.49
C ALA A 197 4.52 0.71 4.55
N SER A 198 5.81 0.49 4.28
CA SER A 198 6.75 -0.12 5.23
C SER A 198 7.01 0.76 6.45
N ALA A 199 7.31 2.04 6.25
CA ALA A 199 7.58 2.94 7.37
C ALA A 199 6.37 3.09 8.31
N LEU A 200 5.15 3.14 7.76
CA LEU A 200 3.91 3.10 8.56
C LEU A 200 3.78 1.80 9.34
N ALA A 201 3.95 0.66 8.66
CA ALA A 201 3.82 -0.66 9.28
C ALA A 201 4.80 -0.88 10.42
N ILE A 202 6.07 -0.51 10.19
CA ILE A 202 7.14 -0.59 11.19
C ILE A 202 6.89 0.42 12.32
N GLY A 203 6.40 1.62 12.02
CA GLY A 203 6.02 2.62 13.02
C GLY A 203 5.04 2.05 14.05
N VAL A 204 3.98 1.39 13.60
CA VAL A 204 3.04 0.69 14.48
C VAL A 204 3.72 -0.48 15.18
N LEU A 205 4.34 -1.43 14.44
CA LEU A 205 4.94 -2.64 15.03
C LEU A 205 5.93 -2.31 16.17
N THR A 206 6.66 -1.21 16.05
CA THR A 206 7.73 -0.85 16.98
C THR A 206 7.33 0.23 18.00
N ASP A 207 6.05 0.59 18.06
CA ASP A 207 5.54 1.69 18.88
C ASP A 207 6.29 3.02 18.63
N ASN A 208 6.73 3.23 17.38
CA ASN A 208 7.56 4.36 16.96
C ASN A 208 6.72 5.46 16.32
N GLN A 209 6.22 6.37 17.16
CA GLN A 209 5.45 7.54 16.75
C GLN A 209 6.20 8.43 15.75
N THR A 210 7.54 8.53 15.85
CA THR A 210 8.33 9.38 14.93
C THR A 210 8.32 8.83 13.51
N ALA A 211 8.47 7.51 13.35
CA ALA A 211 8.38 6.86 12.04
C ALA A 211 6.97 6.97 11.45
N TRP A 212 5.95 6.80 12.28
CA TRP A 212 4.55 7.00 11.89
C TRP A 212 4.28 8.42 11.40
N ASP A 213 4.62 9.42 12.20
CA ASP A 213 4.40 10.84 11.88
C ASP A 213 5.11 11.23 10.58
N PHE A 214 6.36 10.77 10.41
CA PHE A 214 7.12 10.98 9.18
C PHE A 214 6.40 10.39 7.96
N ALA A 215 5.94 9.14 8.04
CA ALA A 215 5.31 8.48 6.90
C ALA A 215 3.93 9.07 6.55
N ILE A 216 3.13 9.48 7.57
CA ILE A 216 1.88 10.21 7.36
C ILE A 216 2.13 11.57 6.73
N ASP A 217 3.10 12.34 7.24
CA ASP A 217 3.44 13.65 6.68
C ASP A 217 3.95 13.52 5.25
N TYR A 218 4.83 12.56 4.98
CA TYR A 218 5.34 12.31 3.63
C TYR A 218 4.23 11.91 2.66
N PHE A 219 3.31 11.02 3.06
CA PHE A 219 2.15 10.67 2.21
C PHE A 219 1.32 11.91 1.83
N LYS A 220 1.12 12.83 2.78
CA LYS A 220 0.28 14.03 2.59
C LYS A 220 1.02 15.14 1.84
N HIS A 221 2.29 15.35 2.13
CA HIS A 221 3.04 16.59 1.83
C HIS A 221 4.43 16.36 1.22
N GLY A 222 4.85 15.11 1.02
CA GLY A 222 6.16 14.79 0.45
C GLY A 222 6.39 15.36 -0.96
N GLU A 223 7.65 15.56 -1.31
CA GLU A 223 8.04 16.17 -2.59
C GLU A 223 8.05 15.17 -3.76
N GLY A 224 8.30 13.89 -3.45
CA GLY A 224 8.40 12.79 -4.40
C GLY A 224 7.07 12.20 -4.86
N ASN A 225 7.14 11.19 -5.73
CA ASN A 225 5.96 10.62 -6.38
C ASN A 225 5.10 9.72 -5.47
N GLY A 226 5.53 9.44 -4.24
CA GLY A 226 4.74 8.71 -3.23
C GLY A 226 3.75 9.60 -2.47
N ALA A 227 3.98 10.91 -2.42
CA ALA A 227 3.01 11.84 -1.88
C ALA A 227 1.74 11.83 -2.73
N ILE A 228 0.56 11.81 -2.12
CA ILE A 228 -0.70 11.50 -2.80
C ILE A 228 -1.04 12.46 -3.95
N ASN A 229 -0.63 13.72 -3.84
CA ASN A 229 -0.80 14.73 -4.90
C ASN A 229 0.09 14.48 -6.12
N ASN A 230 1.21 13.75 -5.95
CA ASN A 230 2.09 13.35 -7.04
C ASN A 230 1.81 11.90 -7.49
N ALA A 231 1.32 11.02 -6.61
CA ALA A 231 0.92 9.65 -6.98
C ALA A 231 -0.34 9.66 -7.86
N ILE A 232 -1.30 10.52 -7.54
CA ILE A 232 -2.48 10.82 -8.36
C ILE A 232 -2.34 12.28 -8.81
N THR A 233 -1.69 12.50 -9.96
CA THR A 233 -1.16 13.80 -10.36
C THR A 233 -2.25 14.80 -10.75
N ASN A 234 -3.07 14.46 -11.74
CA ASN A 234 -3.91 15.42 -12.43
C ASN A 234 -5.38 15.04 -12.27
N LEU A 235 -6.22 16.03 -11.97
CA LEU A 235 -7.67 15.84 -11.99
C LEU A 235 -8.19 16.12 -13.39
N VAL A 236 -8.96 15.18 -13.93
CA VAL A 236 -9.53 15.26 -15.27
C VAL A 236 -11.04 15.00 -15.21
N SER A 237 -11.77 15.49 -16.20
CA SER A 237 -13.20 15.26 -16.31
C SER A 237 -13.50 14.01 -17.12
N GLU A 238 -14.26 13.09 -16.55
CA GLU A 238 -14.75 11.90 -17.23
C GLU A 238 -15.51 12.27 -18.52
N PRO A 239 -15.16 11.66 -19.67
CA PRO A 239 -15.88 11.84 -20.91
C PRO A 239 -17.35 11.40 -20.77
N GLY A 240 -18.27 12.31 -21.10
CA GLY A 240 -19.71 12.07 -21.12
C GLY A 240 -20.45 12.52 -19.86
N THR A 241 -19.87 12.32 -18.67
CA THR A 241 -20.52 12.65 -17.39
C THR A 241 -19.99 13.95 -16.77
N GLY A 242 -18.72 14.28 -17.02
CA GLY A 242 -18.01 15.37 -16.36
C GLY A 242 -17.56 15.07 -14.92
N THR A 243 -17.78 13.85 -14.42
CA THR A 243 -17.32 13.41 -13.09
C THR A 243 -15.80 13.54 -12.98
N VAL A 244 -15.30 13.99 -11.83
CA VAL A 244 -13.86 14.15 -11.63
C VAL A 244 -13.19 12.79 -11.46
N LEU A 245 -12.11 12.55 -12.20
CA LEU A 245 -11.22 11.40 -12.09
C LEU A 245 -9.79 11.87 -11.79
N GLY A 246 -8.96 11.00 -11.22
CA GLY A 246 -7.56 11.28 -10.91
C GLY A 246 -6.60 10.45 -11.75
N GLN A 247 -5.82 11.10 -12.61
CA GLN A 247 -4.76 10.42 -13.37
C GLN A 247 -3.69 9.89 -12.43
N GLY A 248 -3.47 8.57 -12.44
CA GLY A 248 -2.35 7.94 -11.73
C GLY A 248 -1.01 8.24 -12.41
N GLN A 249 0.03 8.48 -11.60
CA GLN A 249 1.37 8.81 -12.08
C GLN A 249 1.91 7.72 -13.01
N GLU A 250 1.76 6.44 -12.68
CA GLU A 250 2.26 5.31 -13.49
C GLU A 250 1.49 5.09 -14.80
N ALA A 251 0.34 5.73 -15.01
CA ALA A 251 -0.58 5.39 -16.10
C ALA A 251 0.04 5.58 -17.51
N GLY A 252 1.00 6.50 -17.64
CA GLY A 252 1.75 6.70 -18.88
C GLY A 252 2.82 5.63 -19.14
N ARG A 253 3.29 4.91 -18.11
CA ARG A 253 4.32 3.87 -18.21
C ARG A 253 3.71 2.54 -18.63
N ASP A 254 2.88 1.95 -17.76
CA ASP A 254 2.10 0.75 -18.01
C ASP A 254 1.05 0.53 -16.92
N GLN A 255 0.05 -0.30 -17.22
CA GLN A 255 -1.04 -0.57 -16.30
C GLN A 255 -0.71 -1.61 -15.22
N GLY A 256 0.37 -2.40 -15.40
CA GLY A 256 0.79 -3.39 -14.40
C GLY A 256 1.33 -2.73 -13.13
N HIS A 257 2.15 -1.70 -13.30
CA HIS A 257 2.64 -0.87 -12.19
C HIS A 257 1.59 0.11 -11.69
N SER A 258 0.71 0.59 -12.57
CA SER A 258 -0.45 1.37 -12.13
C SER A 258 -1.36 0.53 -11.21
N ALA A 259 -1.57 -0.75 -11.50
CA ALA A 259 -2.31 -1.65 -10.60
C ALA A 259 -1.62 -1.80 -9.23
N MET A 260 -0.29 -1.89 -9.22
CA MET A 260 0.51 -1.98 -7.99
C MET A 260 0.36 -0.73 -7.12
N VAL A 261 0.29 0.46 -7.72
CA VAL A 261 0.03 1.71 -6.98
C VAL A 261 -1.27 1.61 -6.17
N PHE A 262 -2.36 1.08 -6.75
CA PHE A 262 -3.63 0.97 -6.01
C PHE A 262 -3.60 -0.10 -4.93
N GLN A 263 -2.84 -1.17 -5.12
CA GLN A 263 -2.60 -2.16 -4.07
C GLN A 263 -1.86 -1.54 -2.88
N LEU A 264 -0.81 -0.74 -3.14
CA LEU A 264 -0.07 -0.03 -2.09
C LEU A 264 -0.89 1.08 -1.43
N LEU A 265 -1.65 1.86 -2.19
CA LEU A 265 -2.55 2.89 -1.65
C LEU A 265 -3.65 2.27 -0.78
N GLY A 266 -4.18 1.11 -1.17
CA GLY A 266 -5.10 0.33 -0.34
C GLY A 266 -4.45 -0.07 0.98
N ALA A 267 -3.23 -0.62 0.94
CA ALA A 267 -2.49 -1.00 2.14
C ALA A 267 -2.17 0.20 3.05
N ILE A 268 -1.69 1.32 2.50
CA ILE A 268 -1.42 2.55 3.25
C ILE A 268 -2.71 3.07 3.90
N GLY A 269 -3.80 3.16 3.13
CA GLY A 269 -5.09 3.63 3.61
C GLY A 269 -5.63 2.76 4.74
N GLN A 270 -5.55 1.44 4.60
CA GLN A 270 -6.09 0.50 5.59
C GLN A 270 -5.27 0.49 6.89
N GLN A 271 -3.93 0.51 6.78
CA GLN A 271 -3.05 0.61 7.96
C GLN A 271 -3.28 1.92 8.71
N ALA A 272 -3.44 3.04 7.99
CA ALA A 272 -3.75 4.33 8.59
C ALA A 272 -5.14 4.35 9.26
N TRP A 273 -6.15 3.83 8.56
CA TRP A 273 -7.53 3.79 9.02
C TRP A 273 -7.68 3.00 10.32
N ASN A 274 -6.99 1.86 10.43
CA ASN A 274 -7.01 1.03 11.64
C ASN A 274 -6.31 1.67 12.85
N GLN A 275 -5.55 2.74 12.64
CA GLN A 275 -5.01 3.61 13.69
C GLN A 275 -5.80 4.93 13.83
N GLY A 276 -6.96 5.06 13.20
CA GLY A 276 -7.82 6.24 13.29
C GLY A 276 -7.40 7.42 12.39
N GLU A 277 -6.47 7.23 11.47
CA GLU A 277 -6.06 8.24 10.49
C GLU A 277 -6.74 7.97 9.12
N ASP A 278 -7.65 8.84 8.72
CA ASP A 278 -8.48 8.65 7.52
C ASP A 278 -7.79 9.15 6.24
N LEU A 279 -6.78 8.41 5.78
CA LEU A 279 -6.13 8.68 4.49
C LEU A 279 -7.03 8.36 3.29
N PHE A 280 -8.05 7.51 3.45
CA PHE A 280 -8.99 7.22 2.38
C PHE A 280 -9.85 8.44 2.04
N ALA A 281 -10.26 9.25 3.02
CA ALA A 281 -11.01 10.50 2.79
C ALA A 281 -10.10 11.71 2.50
N TYR A 282 -8.80 11.60 2.80
CA TYR A 282 -7.85 12.70 2.63
C TYR A 282 -7.84 13.27 1.20
N ASN A 283 -7.76 14.61 1.12
CA ASN A 283 -7.69 15.36 -0.13
C ASN A 283 -8.84 15.03 -1.11
N ASN A 284 -10.08 15.07 -0.59
CA ASN A 284 -11.31 14.73 -1.31
C ASN A 284 -11.30 13.31 -1.87
N SER A 285 -10.93 12.34 -1.03
CA SER A 285 -10.78 10.93 -1.40
C SER A 285 -9.88 10.74 -2.63
N ARG A 286 -8.67 11.32 -2.59
CA ARG A 286 -7.78 11.33 -3.75
C ARG A 286 -7.41 9.92 -4.25
N ILE A 287 -7.32 8.95 -3.33
CA ILE A 287 -7.15 7.53 -3.67
C ILE A 287 -8.34 7.03 -4.51
N LEU A 288 -9.58 7.31 -4.13
CA LEU A 288 -10.78 6.94 -4.89
C LEU A 288 -10.80 7.57 -6.29
N LEU A 289 -10.47 8.85 -6.41
CA LEU A 289 -10.39 9.51 -7.72
C LEU A 289 -9.40 8.80 -8.66
N GLY A 290 -8.26 8.35 -8.11
CA GLY A 290 -7.30 7.51 -8.80
C GLY A 290 -7.86 6.15 -9.18
N ALA A 291 -8.51 5.48 -8.22
CA ALA A 291 -9.06 4.14 -8.42
C ALA A 291 -10.13 4.14 -9.52
N GLU A 292 -11.03 5.13 -9.53
CA GLU A 292 -12.04 5.30 -10.57
C GLU A 292 -11.41 5.50 -11.96
N TYR A 293 -10.36 6.32 -12.06
CA TYR A 293 -9.61 6.54 -13.31
C TYR A 293 -9.00 5.23 -13.85
N PHE A 294 -8.26 4.53 -12.99
CA PHE A 294 -7.61 3.28 -13.36
C PHE A 294 -8.63 2.22 -13.74
N ALA A 295 -9.67 2.06 -12.92
CA ALA A 295 -10.72 1.08 -13.12
C ALA A 295 -11.40 1.29 -14.48
N ARG A 296 -11.82 2.53 -14.76
CA ARG A 296 -12.47 2.90 -16.00
C ARG A 296 -11.62 2.55 -17.22
N TYR A 297 -10.34 2.93 -17.21
CA TYR A 297 -9.43 2.65 -18.32
C TYR A 297 -9.18 1.15 -18.52
N ASN A 298 -8.97 0.42 -17.43
CA ASN A 298 -8.66 -1.00 -17.45
C ASN A 298 -9.92 -1.89 -17.64
N LEU A 299 -11.12 -1.31 -17.61
CA LEU A 299 -12.37 -1.91 -18.11
C LEU A 299 -12.58 -1.70 -19.61
N GLY A 300 -11.64 -1.03 -20.30
CA GLY A 300 -11.65 -0.85 -21.75
C GLY A 300 -12.24 0.49 -22.22
N ASN A 301 -12.54 1.43 -21.32
CA ASN A 301 -13.02 2.77 -21.68
C ASN A 301 -11.85 3.76 -21.84
N ASP A 302 -12.06 4.86 -22.55
CA ASP A 302 -11.02 5.88 -22.82
C ASP A 302 -11.03 7.01 -21.80
N VAL A 303 -9.92 7.23 -21.10
CA VAL A 303 -9.78 8.33 -20.13
C VAL A 303 -8.98 9.49 -20.73
N PRO A 304 -9.26 10.75 -20.34
CA PRO A 304 -8.37 11.86 -20.66
C PRO A 304 -7.01 11.62 -20.04
N PHE A 305 -5.97 12.04 -20.75
CA PHE A 305 -4.61 11.95 -20.25
C PHE A 305 -3.92 13.30 -20.43
N GLU A 306 -3.45 13.85 -19.33
CA GLU A 306 -2.67 15.07 -19.27
C GLU A 306 -1.18 14.70 -19.33
N PRO A 307 -0.45 15.13 -20.37
CA PRO A 307 0.98 14.83 -20.51
C PRO A 307 1.80 15.27 -19.30
N TYR A 308 2.76 14.46 -18.90
CA TYR A 308 3.64 14.77 -17.78
C TYR A 308 5.06 14.26 -18.02
N THR A 309 6.01 14.71 -17.20
CA THR A 309 7.41 14.24 -17.20
C THR A 309 7.83 13.97 -15.77
N ASN A 310 8.41 12.79 -15.50
CA ASN A 310 8.94 12.42 -14.17
C ASN A 310 10.37 12.95 -13.96
N GLY A 311 10.74 14.04 -14.63
CA GLY A 311 12.10 14.57 -14.68
C GLY A 311 13.08 13.83 -15.61
N ILE A 312 12.81 12.59 -16.04
CA ILE A 312 13.71 11.83 -16.94
C ILE A 312 12.99 11.31 -18.19
N VAL A 313 11.74 10.89 -18.05
CA VAL A 313 10.91 10.34 -19.12
C VAL A 313 9.61 11.15 -19.21
N SER A 314 9.20 11.46 -20.44
CA SER A 314 7.97 12.16 -20.75
C SER A 314 6.92 11.20 -21.31
N PHE A 315 5.68 11.34 -20.86
CA PHE A 315 4.54 10.59 -21.33
C PHE A 315 3.49 11.54 -21.88
N THR A 316 3.10 11.33 -23.14
CA THR A 316 2.11 12.18 -23.83
C THR A 316 0.76 11.49 -24.02
N THR A 317 0.70 10.19 -23.75
CA THR A 317 -0.51 9.37 -23.84
C THR A 317 -0.52 8.34 -22.71
N ILE A 318 -1.71 7.91 -22.32
CA ILE A 318 -1.86 6.74 -21.45
C ILE A 318 -1.30 5.49 -22.16
N SER A 319 -0.74 4.55 -21.38
CA SER A 319 -0.11 3.35 -21.91
C SER A 319 -1.09 2.18 -22.03
N GLU A 320 -1.18 1.61 -23.24
CA GLU A 320 -1.89 0.35 -23.49
C GLU A 320 -1.15 -0.88 -22.95
N LYS A 321 0.12 -0.73 -22.52
CA LYS A 321 0.90 -1.86 -21.99
C LYS A 321 0.23 -2.41 -20.74
N SER A 322 -0.03 -3.72 -20.76
CA SER A 322 -0.72 -4.46 -19.69
C SER A 322 -2.13 -3.94 -19.38
N ARG A 323 -2.82 -3.27 -20.32
CA ARG A 323 -4.20 -2.80 -20.10
C ARG A 323 -5.12 -3.95 -19.70
N GLY A 324 -5.86 -3.73 -18.62
CA GLY A 324 -6.65 -4.76 -17.95
C GLY A 324 -5.89 -5.54 -16.88
N ALA A 325 -4.69 -5.09 -16.46
CA ALA A 325 -3.90 -5.73 -15.40
C ALA A 325 -4.66 -5.75 -14.07
N ILE A 326 -4.75 -6.92 -13.45
CA ILE A 326 -5.48 -7.15 -12.18
C ILE A 326 -4.48 -7.51 -11.09
N ARG A 327 -4.66 -6.91 -9.91
CA ARG A 327 -3.98 -7.23 -8.65
C ARG A 327 -5.00 -7.20 -7.51
N PRO A 328 -4.87 -8.04 -6.46
CA PRO A 328 -5.78 -8.01 -5.31
C PRO A 328 -5.72 -6.67 -4.57
N THR A 329 -6.87 -6.04 -4.36
CA THR A 329 -7.10 -4.85 -3.50
C THR A 329 -8.53 -4.30 -3.67
N TRP A 330 -9.30 -4.80 -4.64
CA TRP A 330 -10.54 -4.16 -5.04
C TRP A 330 -11.69 -4.46 -4.09
N GLU A 331 -11.65 -5.60 -3.38
CA GLU A 331 -12.55 -5.85 -2.24
C GLU A 331 -12.34 -4.75 -1.19
N LEU A 332 -11.10 -4.51 -0.79
CA LEU A 332 -10.74 -3.47 0.18
C LEU A 332 -11.23 -2.09 -0.25
N LEU A 333 -10.90 -1.66 -1.47
CA LEU A 333 -11.28 -0.33 -1.95
C LEU A 333 -12.81 -0.19 -2.05
N HIS A 334 -13.50 -1.20 -2.59
CA HIS A 334 -14.96 -1.19 -2.70
C HIS A 334 -15.63 -1.18 -1.32
N SER A 335 -15.22 -2.08 -0.41
CA SER A 335 -15.80 -2.17 0.93
C SER A 335 -15.58 -0.89 1.71
N HIS A 336 -14.40 -0.27 1.60
CA HIS A 336 -14.16 1.02 2.25
C HIS A 336 -15.03 2.14 1.65
N TYR A 337 -14.95 2.38 0.34
CA TYR A 337 -15.57 3.56 -0.25
C TYR A 337 -17.08 3.42 -0.47
N VAL A 338 -17.54 2.28 -0.96
CA VAL A 338 -18.96 2.07 -1.29
C VAL A 338 -19.73 1.64 -0.05
N GLN A 339 -19.24 0.64 0.68
CA GLN A 339 -20.02 0.02 1.75
C GLN A 339 -19.90 0.79 3.08
N ILE A 340 -18.68 1.15 3.50
CA ILE A 340 -18.45 1.88 4.76
C ILE A 340 -18.75 3.38 4.61
N LYS A 341 -18.22 4.03 3.57
CA LYS A 341 -18.39 5.48 3.37
C LYS A 341 -19.66 5.86 2.60
N GLY A 342 -20.33 4.91 1.94
CA GLY A 342 -21.56 5.18 1.18
C GLY A 342 -21.35 6.05 -0.05
N LEU A 343 -20.13 6.10 -0.60
CA LEU A 343 -19.82 6.91 -1.79
C LEU A 343 -20.22 6.18 -3.07
N ASP A 344 -20.60 6.96 -4.09
CA ASP A 344 -20.80 6.44 -5.44
C ASP A 344 -19.43 6.22 -6.12
N ALA A 345 -19.11 4.96 -6.42
CA ALA A 345 -17.86 4.53 -7.03
C ALA A 345 -18.13 3.47 -8.11
N PRO A 346 -18.77 3.85 -9.23
CA PRO A 346 -19.26 2.90 -10.22
C PRO A 346 -18.13 2.13 -10.91
N TRP A 347 -16.98 2.78 -11.17
CA TRP A 347 -15.87 2.09 -11.83
C TRP A 347 -15.14 1.16 -10.88
N THR A 348 -14.93 1.55 -9.63
CA THR A 348 -14.36 0.68 -8.58
C THR A 348 -15.23 -0.55 -8.37
N THR A 349 -16.56 -0.38 -8.36
CA THR A 349 -17.53 -1.48 -8.25
C THR A 349 -17.46 -2.41 -9.46
N ALA A 350 -17.47 -1.86 -10.67
CA ALA A 350 -17.33 -2.65 -11.90
C ALA A 350 -15.97 -3.36 -11.98
N TYR A 351 -14.91 -2.75 -11.47
CA TYR A 351 -13.58 -3.34 -11.47
C TYR A 351 -13.43 -4.44 -10.43
N LEU A 352 -14.04 -4.30 -9.25
CA LEU A 352 -14.16 -5.40 -8.30
C LEU A 352 -14.82 -6.62 -8.98
N ASN A 353 -15.93 -6.43 -9.69
CA ASN A 353 -16.59 -7.53 -10.40
C ASN A 353 -15.67 -8.22 -11.41
N LYS A 354 -14.89 -7.44 -12.19
CA LYS A 354 -13.87 -7.97 -13.10
C LYS A 354 -12.74 -8.70 -12.35
N SER A 355 -12.29 -8.17 -11.22
CA SER A 355 -11.27 -8.78 -10.37
C SER A 355 -11.74 -10.13 -9.85
N LEU A 356 -12.97 -10.20 -9.31
CA LEU A 356 -13.58 -11.43 -8.82
C LEU A 356 -13.78 -12.44 -9.96
N GLU A 357 -14.22 -12.03 -11.14
CA GLU A 357 -14.31 -12.92 -12.31
C GLU A 357 -12.95 -13.54 -12.65
N PHE A 358 -11.90 -12.72 -12.68
CA PHE A 358 -10.53 -13.19 -12.95
C PHE A 358 -10.02 -14.19 -11.91
N PHE A 359 -10.31 -13.96 -10.62
CA PHE A 359 -9.86 -14.84 -9.53
C PHE A 359 -10.81 -16.02 -9.25
N GLY A 360 -11.90 -16.17 -10.01
CA GLY A 360 -12.84 -17.29 -9.85
C GLY A 360 -13.82 -17.12 -8.68
N GLY A 361 -14.18 -15.89 -8.35
CA GLY A 361 -15.26 -15.53 -7.41
C GLY A 361 -14.79 -14.95 -6.07
N TYR A 362 -13.49 -14.87 -5.81
CA TYR A 362 -12.92 -14.31 -4.58
C TYR A 362 -11.52 -13.73 -4.81
N GLU A 363 -11.15 -12.62 -4.18
CA GLU A 363 -9.78 -12.12 -4.16
C GLU A 363 -8.94 -12.92 -3.16
N GLY A 364 -7.92 -13.62 -3.67
CA GLY A 364 -6.89 -14.30 -2.87
C GLY A 364 -5.75 -13.36 -2.45
N GLY A 365 -4.67 -13.93 -1.93
CA GLY A 365 -3.50 -13.20 -1.46
C GLY A 365 -2.16 -13.71 -1.99
N ALA A 366 -1.07 -13.27 -1.39
CA ALA A 366 0.28 -13.65 -1.79
C ALA A 366 0.43 -15.18 -1.86
N GLY A 367 0.93 -15.67 -3.00
CA GLY A 367 1.07 -17.10 -3.29
C GLY A 367 -0.19 -17.82 -3.78
N SER A 368 -1.32 -17.13 -3.95
CA SER A 368 -2.58 -17.77 -4.37
C SER A 368 -2.86 -17.76 -5.87
N TRP A 369 -2.19 -16.90 -6.64
CA TRP A 369 -2.61 -16.56 -8.01
C TRP A 369 -1.48 -16.52 -9.05
N GLY A 370 -0.27 -16.95 -8.69
CA GLY A 370 0.85 -17.05 -9.62
C GLY A 370 2.20 -17.01 -8.91
N GLU A 371 3.26 -17.16 -9.70
CA GLU A 371 4.66 -17.07 -9.23
C GLU A 371 5.37 -15.86 -9.86
N GLY A 372 6.44 -15.36 -9.22
CA GLY A 372 7.17 -14.16 -9.63
C GLY A 372 6.78 -12.94 -8.79
N SER A 373 7.74 -12.02 -8.60
CA SER A 373 7.66 -10.94 -7.60
C SER A 373 6.35 -10.16 -7.63
N GLY A 374 5.79 -9.89 -8.81
CA GLY A 374 4.52 -9.16 -8.98
C GLY A 374 3.33 -9.76 -8.22
N HIS A 375 3.35 -11.08 -8.01
CA HIS A 375 2.32 -11.82 -7.27
C HIS A 375 2.49 -11.77 -5.74
N TYR A 376 3.62 -11.21 -5.28
CA TYR A 376 4.06 -11.09 -3.89
C TYR A 376 4.51 -9.65 -3.55
N ASP A 377 4.03 -8.65 -4.28
CA ASP A 377 4.19 -7.24 -3.90
C ASP A 377 3.10 -6.79 -2.89
N GLY A 378 2.17 -7.70 -2.56
CA GLY A 378 0.87 -7.48 -1.94
C GLY A 378 0.39 -8.67 -1.11
N LEU A 379 0.00 -8.47 0.15
CA LEU A 379 -0.54 -9.55 1.00
C LEU A 379 -1.91 -10.06 0.53
N GLY A 380 -2.80 -9.17 0.08
CA GLY A 380 -4.12 -9.50 -0.48
C GLY A 380 -5.10 -10.10 0.53
N TRP A 381 -5.78 -11.19 0.13
CA TRP A 381 -6.88 -11.84 0.88
C TRP A 381 -8.14 -10.97 1.02
N GLY A 382 -8.42 -10.15 0.01
CA GLY A 382 -9.54 -9.21 -0.01
C GLY A 382 -10.89 -9.83 0.36
N SER A 383 -11.27 -10.95 -0.25
CA SER A 383 -12.56 -11.58 0.05
C SER A 383 -12.64 -12.25 1.41
N LEU A 384 -11.49 -12.60 2.00
CA LEU A 384 -11.46 -13.14 3.35
C LEU A 384 -11.55 -12.00 4.36
N LEU A 385 -10.72 -10.97 4.19
CA LEU A 385 -10.48 -9.94 5.22
C LEU A 385 -11.36 -8.72 5.07
N HIS A 386 -11.73 -8.32 3.86
CA HIS A 386 -12.36 -7.03 3.60
C HIS A 386 -13.80 -7.13 3.08
N HIS A 387 -14.22 -8.30 2.59
CA HIS A 387 -15.61 -8.51 2.20
C HIS A 387 -16.57 -8.20 3.35
N LEU A 388 -17.66 -7.49 3.03
CA LEU A 388 -18.74 -7.17 3.94
C LEU A 388 -20.07 -7.54 3.27
N ASP A 389 -20.94 -8.24 4.01
CA ASP A 389 -22.33 -8.38 3.63
C ASP A 389 -23.22 -7.31 4.27
N GLU A 390 -24.52 -7.36 3.99
CA GLU A 390 -25.49 -6.40 4.52
C GLU A 390 -25.55 -6.39 6.06
N ALA A 391 -25.33 -7.54 6.72
CA ALA A 391 -25.32 -7.60 8.18
C ALA A 391 -24.09 -6.88 8.74
N ASP A 392 -22.92 -7.06 8.12
CA ASP A 392 -21.68 -6.40 8.53
C ASP A 392 -21.78 -4.87 8.35
N ILE A 393 -22.37 -4.41 7.24
CA ILE A 393 -22.60 -2.98 6.98
C ILE A 393 -23.55 -2.36 8.01
N ASN A 394 -24.61 -3.09 8.37
CA ASN A 394 -25.59 -2.59 9.35
C ASN A 394 -25.03 -2.53 10.78
N LEU A 395 -24.04 -3.37 11.11
CA LEU A 395 -23.30 -3.28 12.38
C LEU A 395 -22.33 -2.08 12.41
N ALA A 396 -21.78 -1.69 11.26
CA ALA A 396 -20.83 -0.59 11.14
C ALA A 396 -21.49 0.81 11.19
N LYS A 397 -22.80 0.91 10.97
CA LYS A 397 -23.53 2.18 11.07
C LYS A 397 -23.66 2.60 12.54
N PRO A 398 -23.25 3.81 12.93
CA PRO A 398 -23.56 4.31 14.27
C PRO A 398 -25.07 4.34 14.45
N SER A 399 -25.56 3.76 15.54
CA SER A 399 -26.97 3.68 15.88
C SER A 399 -27.55 5.08 16.15
N THR A 400 -27.95 5.79 15.10
CA THR A 400 -28.74 7.03 15.20
C THR A 400 -30.21 6.73 15.43
N GLU A 401 -30.52 5.89 16.42
CA GLU A 401 -31.87 5.80 16.98
C GLU A 401 -31.83 6.07 18.48
N THR A 402 -31.57 7.32 18.84
CA THR A 402 -32.08 7.85 20.10
C THR A 402 -33.51 8.31 19.83
N VAL A 403 -34.48 7.46 20.14
CA VAL A 403 -35.89 7.89 20.26
C VAL A 403 -35.94 8.92 21.38
N ILE A 404 -35.96 10.20 21.04
CA ILE A 404 -36.22 11.27 22.00
C ILE A 404 -37.72 11.25 22.31
N PRO A 405 -38.14 11.01 23.57
CA PRO A 405 -39.53 11.17 23.94
C PRO A 405 -39.88 12.66 23.88
N THR A 406 -40.91 13.01 23.10
CA THR A 406 -41.47 14.36 23.03
C THR A 406 -41.96 14.79 24.41
N ALA A 407 -41.19 15.63 25.10
CA ALA A 407 -41.62 16.31 26.31
C ALA A 407 -42.33 17.63 25.96
N THR A 408 -43.56 17.72 26.42
CA THR A 408 -44.50 18.82 26.28
C THR A 408 -43.93 20.15 26.78
N ALA A 409 -44.14 21.21 26.01
CA ALA A 409 -43.72 22.57 26.34
C ALA A 409 -44.34 23.07 27.66
N SER A 410 -43.54 23.75 28.48
CA SER A 410 -44.01 24.69 29.50
C SER A 410 -43.05 25.86 29.59
N ALA A 411 -43.63 27.07 29.50
CA ALA A 411 -42.94 28.34 29.37
C ALA A 411 -42.58 28.99 30.72
N SER A 412 -41.56 29.86 30.67
CA SER A 412 -41.23 31.03 31.54
C SER A 412 -39.70 31.04 31.83
N THR A 413 -38.93 32.14 31.90
CA THR A 413 -39.08 33.58 31.63
C THR A 413 -37.67 34.16 31.50
N SER A 414 -37.58 35.32 30.85
CA SER A 414 -36.44 36.20 30.56
C SER A 414 -35.34 36.42 31.62
N GLY A 415 -34.08 36.51 31.17
CA GLY A 415 -32.97 37.16 31.87
C GLY A 415 -31.87 37.62 30.89
N ASN A 416 -31.75 38.94 30.71
CA ASN A 416 -30.78 39.64 29.85
C ASN A 416 -29.32 39.43 30.29
N SER A 417 -28.39 39.15 29.37
CA SER A 417 -27.00 39.62 29.43
C SER A 417 -26.37 39.67 28.03
N GLN A 418 -25.75 40.80 27.71
CA GLN A 418 -25.10 41.14 26.43
C GLN A 418 -23.77 40.38 26.19
N PRO A 419 -23.34 40.20 24.93
CA PRO A 419 -22.08 39.52 24.60
C PRO A 419 -20.88 40.47 24.62
N LEU A 420 -19.77 40.04 25.24
CA LEU A 420 -18.47 40.71 25.10
C LEU A 420 -17.77 40.22 23.82
N SER A 421 -17.52 41.16 22.91
CA SER A 421 -16.69 41.01 21.73
C SER A 421 -15.21 41.06 22.12
N THR A 422 -14.40 40.09 21.67
CA THR A 422 -12.94 40.18 21.71
C THR A 422 -12.39 40.06 20.29
N THR A 423 -11.73 41.15 19.89
CA THR A 423 -11.09 41.36 18.60
C THR A 423 -9.67 40.79 18.66
N PHE A 424 -9.34 39.83 17.79
CA PHE A 424 -7.96 39.39 17.60
C PHE A 424 -7.29 40.25 16.53
N SER A 425 -6.19 40.90 16.91
CA SER A 425 -5.34 41.69 16.02
C SER A 425 -4.36 40.78 15.28
N THR A 426 -4.40 40.84 13.95
CA THR A 426 -3.47 40.19 13.02
C THR A 426 -2.12 40.91 13.05
N VAL A 427 -1.05 40.23 13.44
CA VAL A 427 0.33 40.71 13.25
C VAL A 427 0.78 40.32 11.85
N ARG A 428 1.04 41.33 11.03
CA ARG A 428 1.54 41.22 9.65
C ARG A 428 3.05 41.47 9.67
N THR A 429 3.85 40.43 9.47
CA THR A 429 5.29 40.55 9.23
C THR A 429 5.55 40.78 7.74
N LEU A 430 6.11 41.95 7.43
CA LEU A 430 6.68 42.32 6.13
C LEU A 430 8.12 41.81 6.08
N SER A 431 8.44 40.96 5.10
CA SER A 431 9.82 40.72 4.67
C SER A 431 9.93 41.09 3.20
N THR A 432 10.78 42.08 2.93
CA THR A 432 11.18 42.53 1.60
C THR A 432 12.49 41.84 1.23
N SER A 433 12.56 41.23 0.06
CA SER A 433 13.83 40.93 -0.60
C SER A 433 13.63 40.92 -2.12
N THR A 434 14.06 42.01 -2.74
CA THR A 434 14.38 42.13 -4.16
C THR A 434 15.65 41.35 -4.47
N LEU A 435 15.63 40.49 -5.50
CA LEU A 435 16.83 40.13 -6.26
C LEU A 435 16.49 39.89 -7.74
N GLN A 436 17.43 40.34 -8.56
CA GLN A 436 17.35 40.64 -9.98
C GLN A 436 17.28 39.41 -10.89
N ALA A 437 16.54 39.57 -11.99
CA ALA A 437 16.62 38.73 -13.18
C ALA A 437 17.92 39.01 -13.95
N ALA A 438 18.63 37.95 -14.33
CA ALA A 438 19.68 37.98 -15.33
C ALA A 438 19.26 37.10 -16.51
N THR A 439 19.11 37.74 -17.66
CA THR A 439 18.74 37.17 -18.95
C THR A 439 19.98 36.61 -19.63
N THR A 440 19.99 35.34 -20.01
CA THR A 440 20.91 34.81 -21.03
C THR A 440 20.15 34.03 -22.08
N LYS A 441 20.14 34.60 -23.29
CA LYS A 441 19.71 33.94 -24.54
C LYS A 441 20.70 32.82 -24.88
N SER A 442 20.18 31.66 -25.24
CA SER A 442 20.88 30.74 -26.14
C SER A 442 19.88 30.15 -27.12
N THR A 443 20.19 30.29 -28.40
CA THR A 443 19.43 29.82 -29.57
C THR A 443 20.15 28.60 -30.13
N THR A 444 19.40 27.73 -30.83
CA THR A 444 19.78 26.60 -31.74
C THR A 444 19.62 25.20 -31.15
N THR A 445 19.05 24.19 -31.81
CA THR A 445 18.41 24.02 -33.13
C THR A 445 17.65 22.69 -33.07
N SER A 446 16.40 22.66 -33.52
CA SER A 446 15.61 21.44 -33.64
C SER A 446 15.97 20.69 -34.93
N ALA A 447 16.33 19.42 -34.82
CA ALA A 447 16.38 18.50 -35.95
C ALA A 447 15.25 17.48 -35.80
N VAL A 448 14.31 17.55 -36.74
CA VAL A 448 13.19 16.63 -36.91
C VAL A 448 13.70 15.40 -37.66
N TYR A 449 13.41 14.20 -37.16
CA TYR A 449 13.48 12.97 -37.94
C TYR A 449 12.12 12.27 -37.87
N GLU A 450 11.42 12.28 -39.01
CA GLU A 450 10.25 11.44 -39.28
C GLU A 450 10.67 9.98 -39.44
N ALA A 451 9.88 9.07 -38.88
CA ALA A 451 9.86 7.66 -39.28
C ALA A 451 8.42 7.23 -39.53
N GLN A 452 8.14 6.83 -40.77
CA GLN A 452 6.89 6.27 -41.26
C GLN A 452 6.74 4.79 -40.86
N PRO A 453 5.51 4.23 -40.85
CA PRO A 453 5.17 3.01 -40.12
C PRO A 453 5.38 1.73 -40.95
N THR A 454 5.58 0.59 -40.30
CA THR A 454 5.54 -0.72 -40.96
C THR A 454 4.68 -1.72 -40.17
N VAL A 455 3.52 -2.01 -40.75
CA VAL A 455 2.83 -3.30 -40.94
C VAL A 455 2.61 -4.25 -39.73
N THR A 456 1.32 -4.41 -39.49
CA THR A 456 0.55 -5.42 -38.75
C THR A 456 0.85 -6.88 -39.12
N VAL A 457 0.92 -7.77 -38.11
CA VAL A 457 0.57 -9.21 -38.25
C VAL A 457 -0.19 -9.66 -36.98
N SER A 458 -1.41 -10.14 -37.17
CA SER A 458 -2.25 -10.80 -36.15
C SER A 458 -1.85 -12.27 -35.94
N PRO A 459 -2.23 -12.89 -34.78
CA PRO A 459 -1.72 -14.18 -34.35
C PRO A 459 -2.56 -15.37 -34.84
N GLN A 460 -1.93 -16.53 -35.00
CA GLN A 460 -2.61 -17.82 -35.07
C GLN A 460 -2.05 -18.79 -34.01
N LEU A 461 -2.99 -19.45 -33.32
CA LEU A 461 -2.79 -20.51 -32.32
C LEU A 461 -2.22 -21.80 -32.91
N SER A 462 -1.47 -22.57 -32.10
CA SER A 462 -1.58 -24.04 -31.94
C SER A 462 -0.51 -24.56 -30.96
N THR A 463 -0.92 -25.02 -29.77
CA THR A 463 -0.97 -26.43 -29.29
C THR A 463 0.37 -27.19 -29.18
N THR A 464 0.70 -27.53 -27.91
CA THR A 464 1.29 -28.79 -27.39
C THR A 464 2.45 -29.46 -28.15
N SER A 465 3.61 -29.61 -27.50
CA SER A 465 4.17 -30.94 -27.20
C SER A 465 5.44 -30.91 -26.32
N SER A 466 5.42 -31.77 -25.30
CA SER A 466 6.48 -32.62 -24.73
C SER A 466 7.96 -32.21 -24.74
N ILE A 467 8.52 -32.22 -23.52
CA ILE A 467 9.94 -32.25 -23.16
C ILE A 467 10.52 -33.65 -23.40
N PRO A 468 11.76 -33.78 -23.90
CA PRO A 468 12.62 -34.91 -23.57
C PRO A 468 13.80 -34.49 -22.70
N VAL A 469 13.98 -35.25 -21.63
CA VAL A 469 15.15 -35.35 -20.77
C VAL A 469 16.36 -35.79 -21.59
N ILE A 470 17.50 -35.09 -21.45
CA ILE A 470 18.82 -35.62 -21.83
C ILE A 470 19.77 -35.48 -20.63
N THR A 471 20.19 -36.63 -20.15
CA THR A 471 21.30 -36.88 -19.23
C THR A 471 22.63 -36.74 -19.97
N GLY A 472 23.66 -36.17 -19.32
CA GLY A 472 25.04 -36.29 -19.80
C GLY A 472 26.00 -35.18 -19.37
N ARG A 473 26.80 -35.45 -18.33
CA ARG A 473 28.12 -34.82 -18.10
C ARG A 473 29.17 -35.61 -18.90
N PRO A 474 30.25 -35.01 -19.44
CA PRO A 474 31.48 -34.89 -18.64
C PRO A 474 32.43 -33.70 -18.94
N THR A 475 33.14 -33.30 -17.87
CA THR A 475 34.55 -32.80 -17.74
C THR A 475 35.20 -31.72 -18.64
N SER A 476 35.69 -30.70 -17.93
CA SER A 476 37.00 -29.98 -18.02
C SER A 476 37.37 -29.13 -19.25
N GLY A 477 37.70 -27.85 -19.01
CA GLY A 477 38.50 -27.04 -19.94
C GLY A 477 38.50 -25.53 -19.66
N ARG A 478 39.67 -24.99 -19.31
CA ARG A 478 40.06 -23.59 -19.03
C ARG A 478 39.47 -22.48 -19.93
N GLY A 479 39.17 -21.33 -19.32
CA GLY A 479 39.83 -20.05 -19.64
C GLY A 479 39.11 -18.99 -20.51
N LYS A 480 38.75 -17.87 -19.85
CA LYS A 480 38.65 -16.47 -20.33
C LYS A 480 37.63 -16.11 -21.43
N ALA A 481 36.65 -15.27 -21.07
CA ALA A 481 36.54 -13.84 -21.48
C ALA A 481 35.15 -13.29 -21.11
N CYS A 482 35.10 -12.29 -20.21
CA CYS A 482 33.92 -11.45 -20.00
C CYS A 482 33.64 -10.62 -21.25
N ILE A 483 32.45 -10.76 -21.82
CA ILE A 483 31.85 -9.78 -22.71
C ILE A 483 30.48 -9.44 -22.14
N ALA A 484 30.37 -8.24 -21.58
CA ALA A 484 29.13 -7.64 -21.15
C ALA A 484 28.24 -7.38 -22.37
N LYS A 485 27.05 -7.97 -22.42
CA LYS A 485 25.98 -7.55 -23.32
C LYS A 485 25.04 -6.63 -22.54
N ARG A 486 25.01 -5.37 -22.97
CA ARG A 486 23.98 -4.36 -22.65
C ARG A 486 22.59 -4.95 -22.94
N LEU A 487 21.73 -4.96 -21.93
CA LEU A 487 20.29 -4.97 -22.14
C LEU A 487 19.85 -3.51 -22.38
N VAL A 488 19.06 -3.33 -23.42
CA VAL A 488 18.47 -2.05 -23.84
C VAL A 488 17.27 -1.78 -22.94
N VAL A 489 17.25 -0.57 -22.37
CA VAL A 489 16.18 0.02 -21.55
C VAL A 489 14.94 0.29 -22.39
#